data_AF-A0A015KE66-F1
#
_entry.id   AF-A0A015KE66-F1
#
_cell.length_a   1.000
_cell.length_b   1.000
_cell.length_c   1.000
_cell.angle_alpha   90.00
_cell.angle_beta   90.00
_cell.angle_gamma   90.00
#
_symmetry.space_group_name_H-M   'P 1'
#
loop_
_entity.id
_entity.type
_entity.pdbx_description
1 polymer ?
#
loop_
_entity_poly.entity_id
_entity_poly.type
_entity_poly.pdbx_seq_one_letter_code
_entity_poly.pdbx_strand_id
1 'polypeptide(L)'
;MYVVFKEFNLPTIPAVNTALKESEIRKWKGSPAVKNCYSNLFKKIKNPDPETYMLRILQILKGKNQLSNMQIAYAISICEIILNPKNLHIQVTESIIKPVLTKNLKKITSKDNYSYSDNDEIEAFQEAEETNKGVDEAAEVDEAEEVADEAEEVL
;
A
#
# COMPACT_ATOMS: atom_id res chain seq x y z
N MET A 1 -22.59 2.56 -6.02
CA MET A 1 -21.22 2.04 -5.81
C MET A 1 -21.17 0.54 -5.45
N TYR A 2 -22.28 -0.13 -5.09
CA TYR A 2 -22.32 -1.55 -4.67
C TYR A 2 -22.61 -2.60 -5.77
N VAL A 3 -22.84 -2.19 -7.03
CA VAL A 3 -23.40 -3.09 -8.05
C VAL A 3 -22.40 -4.17 -8.47
N VAL A 4 -21.14 -3.78 -8.68
CA VAL A 4 -20.12 -4.68 -9.24
C VAL A 4 -19.71 -5.78 -8.25
N PHE A 5 -19.64 -5.51 -6.95
CA PHE A 5 -19.37 -6.56 -5.95
C PHE A 5 -20.52 -7.58 -5.85
N LYS A 6 -21.77 -7.13 -6.01
CA LYS A 6 -22.94 -8.03 -6.03
C LYS A 6 -22.97 -8.91 -7.28
N GLU A 7 -22.57 -8.39 -8.44
CA GLU A 7 -22.50 -9.16 -9.70
C GLU A 7 -21.56 -10.36 -9.61
N PHE A 8 -20.52 -10.27 -8.79
CA PHE A 8 -19.55 -11.35 -8.57
C PHE A 8 -19.74 -12.12 -7.26
N ASN A 9 -20.89 -11.94 -6.59
CA ASN A 9 -21.17 -12.56 -5.29
C ASN A 9 -20.06 -12.33 -4.25
N LEU A 10 -19.35 -11.20 -4.33
CA LEU A 10 -18.31 -10.85 -3.36
C LEU A 10 -18.98 -10.43 -2.04
N PRO A 11 -18.47 -10.90 -0.90
CA PRO A 11 -19.04 -10.55 0.40
C PRO A 11 -18.87 -9.05 0.66
N THR A 12 -19.82 -8.48 1.41
CA THR A 12 -19.66 -7.10 1.89
C THR A 12 -18.58 -7.08 2.95
N ILE A 13 -17.55 -6.27 2.71
CA ILE A 13 -16.39 -6.15 3.59
C ILE A 13 -16.75 -5.18 4.75
N PRO A 14 -16.52 -5.55 6.01
CA PRO A 14 -16.69 -4.63 7.13
C PRO A 14 -15.76 -3.41 7.00
N ALA A 15 -16.17 -2.25 7.50
CA ALA A 15 -15.30 -1.08 7.50
C ALA A 15 -14.01 -1.32 8.31
N VAL A 16 -12.92 -0.67 7.89
CA VAL A 16 -11.61 -0.70 8.57
C VAL A 16 -11.02 0.70 8.55
N ASN A 17 -10.25 1.06 9.57
CA ASN A 17 -9.57 2.34 9.65
C ASN A 17 -8.13 2.16 10.16
N THR A 18 -7.26 3.12 9.85
CA THR A 18 -5.83 3.11 10.19
C THR A 18 -5.53 3.35 11.67
N ALA A 19 -6.53 3.71 12.48
CA ALA A 19 -6.39 3.90 13.93
C ALA A 19 -6.62 2.59 14.73
N LEU A 20 -7.03 1.51 14.07
CA LEU A 20 -7.20 0.20 14.71
C LEU A 20 -5.86 -0.39 15.15
N LYS A 21 -5.86 -1.10 16.28
CA LYS A 21 -4.69 -1.85 16.72
C LYS A 21 -4.44 -3.03 15.78
N GLU A 22 -3.19 -3.48 15.68
CA GLU A 22 -2.83 -4.64 14.86
C GLU A 22 -3.65 -5.91 15.18
N SER A 23 -3.99 -6.13 16.45
CA SER A 23 -4.81 -7.27 16.86
C SER A 23 -6.24 -7.20 16.32
N GLU A 24 -6.79 -5.99 16.16
CA GLU A 24 -8.10 -5.74 15.56
C GLU A 24 -8.03 -5.87 14.05
N ILE A 25 -6.96 -5.36 13.41
CA ILE A 25 -6.71 -5.54 11.97
C ILE A 25 -6.56 -7.03 11.64
N ARG A 26 -5.82 -7.78 12.46
CA ARG A 26 -5.65 -9.23 12.30
C ARG A 26 -7.00 -9.96 12.40
N LYS A 27 -7.87 -9.57 13.35
CA LYS A 27 -9.23 -10.12 13.45
C LYS A 27 -10.07 -9.76 12.23
N TRP A 28 -9.98 -8.51 11.75
CA TRP A 28 -10.71 -8.03 10.59
C TRP A 28 -10.30 -8.77 9.30
N LYS A 29 -9.00 -8.85 9.01
CA LYS A 29 -8.44 -9.65 7.89
C LYS A 29 -8.71 -11.14 8.07
N GLY A 30 -8.79 -11.59 9.32
CA GLY A 30 -9.13 -12.95 9.72
C GLY A 30 -10.58 -13.34 9.42
N SER A 31 -11.48 -12.36 9.24
CA SER A 31 -12.90 -12.59 9.07
C SER A 31 -13.21 -13.38 7.78
N PRO A 32 -14.24 -14.24 7.77
CA PRO A 32 -14.64 -14.96 6.57
C PRO A 32 -14.94 -14.05 5.39
N ALA A 33 -15.53 -12.87 5.63
CA ALA A 33 -15.85 -11.90 4.59
C ALA A 33 -14.58 -11.39 3.89
N VAL A 34 -13.57 -10.95 4.65
CA VAL A 34 -12.34 -10.41 4.06
C VAL A 34 -11.54 -11.50 3.36
N LYS A 35 -11.38 -12.68 3.99
CA LYS A 35 -10.68 -13.82 3.39
C LYS A 35 -11.31 -14.27 2.08
N ASN A 36 -12.64 -14.44 2.07
CA ASN A 36 -13.36 -14.86 0.87
C ASN A 36 -13.28 -13.78 -0.22
N CYS A 37 -13.35 -12.49 0.15
CA CYS A 37 -13.19 -11.42 -0.82
C CYS A 37 -11.80 -11.45 -1.46
N TYR A 38 -10.73 -11.53 -0.66
CA TYR A 38 -9.36 -11.59 -1.15
C TYR A 38 -9.15 -12.77 -2.10
N SER A 39 -9.49 -13.99 -1.66
CA SER A 39 -9.33 -15.19 -2.47
C SER A 39 -10.15 -15.12 -3.77
N ASN A 40 -11.39 -14.63 -3.72
CA ASN A 40 -12.23 -14.53 -4.91
C ASN A 40 -11.75 -13.46 -5.89
N LEU A 41 -11.25 -12.31 -5.42
CA LEU A 41 -10.77 -11.23 -6.30
C LEU A 41 -9.65 -11.72 -7.22
N PHE A 42 -8.74 -12.52 -6.68
CA PHE A 42 -7.55 -13.00 -7.39
C PHE A 42 -7.70 -14.39 -7.99
N LYS A 43 -8.86 -15.02 -7.82
CA LYS A 43 -9.20 -16.28 -8.46
C LYS A 43 -9.39 -16.09 -9.97
N LYS A 44 -8.87 -17.04 -10.76
CA LYS A 44 -9.13 -17.15 -12.20
C LYS A 44 -10.59 -17.48 -12.48
N ILE A 45 -11.19 -16.79 -13.44
CA ILE A 45 -12.59 -16.99 -13.82
C ILE A 45 -12.78 -18.30 -14.57
N LYS A 46 -11.87 -18.61 -15.51
CA LYS A 46 -11.84 -19.87 -16.25
C LYS A 46 -10.41 -20.34 -16.37
N ASN A 47 -10.16 -21.63 -16.22
CA ASN A 47 -8.88 -22.22 -16.63
C ASN A 47 -8.97 -22.61 -18.12
N PRO A 48 -7.94 -22.37 -18.94
CA PRO A 48 -6.60 -21.85 -18.61
C PRO A 48 -6.48 -20.31 -18.71
N ASP A 49 -7.59 -19.57 -18.82
CA ASP A 49 -7.58 -18.11 -18.98
C ASP A 49 -6.87 -17.41 -17.80
N PRO A 50 -5.93 -16.49 -18.05
CA PRO A 50 -5.37 -15.65 -16.99
C PRO A 50 -6.38 -14.77 -16.25
N GLU A 51 -7.55 -14.47 -16.86
CA GLU A 51 -8.45 -13.44 -16.36
C GLU A 51 -8.96 -13.74 -14.94
N THR A 52 -8.73 -12.80 -14.04
CA THR A 52 -9.21 -12.82 -12.66
C THR A 52 -10.47 -11.97 -12.50
N TYR A 53 -11.23 -12.22 -11.43
CA TYR A 53 -12.37 -11.37 -11.09
C TYR A 53 -11.97 -9.91 -10.91
N MET A 54 -10.81 -9.61 -10.32
CA MET A 54 -10.29 -8.25 -10.17
C MET A 54 -10.11 -7.55 -11.52
N LEU A 55 -9.50 -8.22 -12.51
CA LEU A 55 -9.31 -7.64 -13.84
C LEU A 55 -10.66 -7.37 -14.53
N ARG A 56 -11.59 -8.32 -14.42
CA ARG A 56 -12.93 -8.19 -14.98
C ARG A 56 -13.73 -7.06 -14.34
N ILE A 57 -13.66 -6.91 -13.01
CA ILE A 57 -14.27 -5.81 -12.25
C ILE A 57 -13.75 -4.46 -12.74
N LEU A 58 -12.42 -4.35 -12.91
CA LEU A 58 -11.78 -3.13 -13.39
C LEU A 58 -12.23 -2.75 -14.81
N GLN A 59 -12.38 -3.73 -15.71
CA GLN A 59 -12.93 -3.52 -17.04
C GLN A 59 -14.40 -3.03 -16.99
N ILE A 60 -15.25 -3.67 -16.19
CA ILE A 60 -16.67 -3.30 -16.06
C ILE A 60 -16.82 -1.88 -15.51
N LEU A 61 -16.09 -1.53 -14.46
CA LEU A 61 -16.13 -0.20 -13.83
C LEU A 61 -15.71 0.93 -14.78
N LYS A 62 -14.94 0.62 -15.82
CA LYS A 62 -14.39 1.60 -16.76
C LYS A 62 -15.19 1.77 -18.05
N GLY A 63 -16.15 0.89 -18.32
CA GLY A 63 -16.96 0.96 -19.54
C GLY A 63 -16.10 0.87 -20.80
N LYS A 64 -16.24 1.85 -21.71
CA LYS A 64 -15.54 1.88 -23.01
C LYS A 64 -14.12 2.47 -22.97
N ASN A 65 -13.72 3.08 -21.86
CA ASN A 65 -12.41 3.74 -21.75
C ASN A 65 -11.38 2.71 -21.26
N GLN A 66 -10.34 2.46 -22.07
CA GLN A 66 -9.27 1.55 -21.67
C GLN A 66 -8.53 2.12 -20.46
N LEU A 67 -8.46 1.32 -19.40
CA LEU A 67 -7.57 1.54 -18.27
C LEU A 67 -6.11 1.52 -18.75
N SER A 68 -5.28 2.44 -18.26
CA SER A 68 -3.84 2.25 -18.42
C SER A 68 -3.36 1.09 -17.54
N ASN A 69 -2.32 0.39 -17.99
CA ASN A 69 -1.69 -0.68 -17.20
C ASN A 69 -1.28 -0.20 -15.81
N MET A 70 -0.87 1.07 -15.70
CA MET A 70 -0.57 1.71 -14.41
C MET A 70 -1.79 1.77 -13.48
N GLN A 71 -2.95 2.17 -13.99
CA GLN A 71 -4.16 2.25 -13.17
C GLN A 71 -4.64 0.85 -12.74
N ILE A 72 -4.52 -0.16 -13.61
CA ILE A 72 -4.83 -1.56 -13.28
C ILE A 72 -3.90 -2.04 -12.18
N ALA A 73 -2.59 -1.88 -12.38
CA ALA A 73 -1.58 -2.30 -11.43
C ALA A 73 -1.79 -1.62 -10.07
N TYR A 74 -2.09 -0.32 -10.07
CA TYR A 74 -2.33 0.43 -8.84
C TYR A 74 -3.54 -0.10 -8.06
N ALA A 75 -4.68 -0.33 -8.75
CA ALA A 75 -5.86 -0.88 -8.10
C ALA A 75 -5.62 -2.28 -7.52
N ILE A 76 -4.94 -3.15 -8.29
CA ILE A 76 -4.55 -4.48 -7.84
C ILE A 76 -3.67 -4.39 -6.60
N SER A 77 -2.63 -3.54 -6.61
CA SER A 77 -1.71 -3.36 -5.48
C SER A 77 -2.42 -2.88 -4.22
N ILE A 78 -3.37 -1.95 -4.33
CA ILE A 78 -4.17 -1.48 -3.19
C ILE A 78 -4.98 -2.64 -2.58
N CYS A 79 -5.67 -3.42 -3.43
CA CYS A 79 -6.43 -4.59 -2.98
C CYS A 79 -5.52 -5.64 -2.33
N GLU A 80 -4.34 -5.90 -2.89
CA GLU A 80 -3.36 -6.80 -2.30
C GLU A 80 -2.89 -6.31 -0.93
N ILE A 81 -2.53 -5.03 -0.77
CA ILE A 81 -2.04 -4.49 0.51
C ILE A 81 -3.15 -4.55 1.58
N ILE A 82 -4.34 -4.02 1.27
CA ILE A 82 -5.41 -3.85 2.25
C ILE A 82 -6.06 -5.19 2.62
N LEU A 83 -6.23 -6.12 1.67
CA LEU A 83 -7.01 -7.34 1.90
C LEU A 83 -6.17 -8.58 2.21
N ASN A 84 -4.87 -8.59 1.89
CA ASN A 84 -4.01 -9.74 2.12
C ASN A 84 -3.91 -10.06 3.63
N PRO A 85 -4.31 -11.27 4.08
CA PRO A 85 -4.32 -11.64 5.48
C PRO A 85 -2.91 -11.81 6.08
N LYS A 86 -1.87 -11.97 5.25
CA LYS A 86 -0.47 -12.06 5.66
C LYS A 86 0.14 -10.69 5.97
N ASN A 87 -0.44 -9.62 5.45
CA ASN A 87 0.02 -8.24 5.67
C ASN A 87 -0.90 -7.53 6.68
N LEU A 88 -0.36 -6.98 7.76
CA LEU A 88 -1.16 -6.20 8.73
C LEU A 88 -1.24 -4.71 8.38
N HIS A 89 -0.42 -4.22 7.45
CA HIS A 89 -0.52 -2.84 7.00
C HIS A 89 -1.81 -2.63 6.22
N ILE A 90 -2.58 -1.64 6.65
CA ILE A 90 -3.75 -1.10 5.95
C ILE A 90 -3.49 0.32 5.46
N GLN A 91 -2.45 0.98 5.97
CA GLN A 91 -1.97 2.25 5.44
C GLN A 91 -1.12 1.99 4.19
N VAL A 92 -1.45 2.71 3.13
CA VAL A 92 -0.74 2.61 1.85
C VAL A 92 0.20 3.81 1.73
N THR A 93 1.46 3.64 2.14
CA THR A 93 2.54 4.61 1.94
C THR A 93 3.28 4.32 0.63
N GLU A 94 4.12 5.26 0.15
CA GLU A 94 4.94 5.03 -1.05
C GLU A 94 5.88 3.83 -0.88
N SER A 95 6.56 3.73 0.27
CA SER A 95 7.50 2.63 0.56
C SER A 95 6.84 1.25 0.50
N ILE A 96 5.58 1.16 0.90
CA ILE A 96 4.79 -0.08 0.88
C ILE A 96 4.24 -0.39 -0.52
N ILE A 97 3.69 0.61 -1.22
CA ILE A 97 3.04 0.37 -2.52
C ILE A 97 4.02 0.22 -3.68
N LYS A 98 5.16 0.92 -3.67
CA LYS A 98 6.13 0.93 -4.77
C LYS A 98 6.64 -0.46 -5.17
N PRO A 99 7.06 -1.34 -4.25
CA PRO A 99 7.48 -2.70 -4.64
C PRO A 99 6.32 -3.52 -5.24
N VAL A 100 5.12 -3.42 -4.66
CA VAL A 100 3.93 -4.15 -5.11
C VAL A 100 3.46 -3.67 -6.47
N LEU A 101 3.38 -2.35 -6.66
CA LEU A 101 3.04 -1.71 -7.92
C LEU A 101 4.03 -2.11 -9.02
N THR A 102 5.33 -2.11 -8.71
CA THR A 102 6.36 -2.54 -9.66
C THR A 102 6.17 -4.01 -10.07
N LYS A 103 5.88 -4.89 -9.11
CA LYS A 103 5.57 -6.32 -9.35
C LYS A 103 4.36 -6.47 -10.27
N ASN A 104 3.24 -5.79 -9.94
CA ASN A 104 1.99 -5.93 -10.67
C ASN A 104 2.03 -5.27 -12.05
N LEU A 105 2.72 -4.13 -12.19
CA LEU A 105 3.00 -3.51 -13.50
C LEU A 105 3.72 -4.48 -14.43
N LYS A 106 4.81 -5.09 -13.96
CA LYS A 106 5.57 -6.06 -14.75
C LYS A 106 4.67 -7.19 -15.24
N LYS A 107 3.85 -7.76 -14.37
CA LYS A 107 2.90 -8.84 -14.72
C LYS A 107 1.87 -8.44 -15.78
N ILE A 108 1.38 -7.21 -15.74
CA ILE A 108 0.39 -6.72 -16.71
C ILE A 108 1.06 -6.39 -18.06
N THR A 109 2.33 -5.97 -18.04
CA THR A 109 3.07 -5.60 -19.25
C THR A 109 3.76 -6.78 -19.94
N SER A 110 4.08 -7.84 -19.20
CA SER A 110 4.58 -9.09 -19.78
C SER A 110 3.49 -9.71 -20.63
N LYS A 111 3.81 -10.07 -21.88
CA LYS A 111 2.88 -10.71 -22.85
C LYS A 111 2.24 -12.00 -22.35
N ASP A 112 2.71 -12.54 -21.24
CA ASP A 112 2.02 -13.56 -20.46
C ASP A 112 0.88 -12.92 -19.69
N ASN A 113 -0.26 -12.74 -20.38
CA ASN A 113 -1.60 -12.98 -19.83
C ASN A 113 -1.62 -13.02 -18.28
N TYR A 114 -1.93 -11.89 -17.62
CA TYR A 114 -1.87 -11.70 -16.16
C TYR A 114 -2.50 -12.86 -15.40
N SER A 115 -1.71 -13.85 -15.01
CA SER A 115 -2.17 -15.02 -14.27
C SER A 115 -1.78 -14.83 -12.81
N TYR A 116 -2.76 -14.61 -11.94
CA TYR A 116 -2.51 -14.64 -10.51
C TYR A 116 -2.27 -16.08 -10.03
N SER A 117 -1.15 -16.31 -9.36
CA SER A 117 -0.77 -17.56 -8.70
C SER A 117 -0.69 -17.35 -7.18
N ASP A 118 -0.84 -18.39 -6.36
CA ASP A 118 -0.66 -18.25 -4.90
C ASP A 118 0.78 -17.81 -4.53
N ASN A 119 1.76 -18.09 -5.40
CA ASN A 119 3.14 -17.59 -5.28
C ASN A 119 3.25 -16.07 -5.52
N ASP A 120 2.19 -15.44 -6.04
CA ASP A 120 2.14 -14.02 -6.31
C ASP A 120 1.69 -13.18 -5.12
N GLU A 121 1.23 -13.80 -4.04
CA GLU A 121 0.89 -13.09 -2.81
C GLU A 121 2.11 -12.32 -2.27
N ILE A 122 1.87 -11.15 -1.72
CA ILE A 122 2.92 -10.36 -1.06
C ILE A 122 3.19 -10.99 0.29
N GLU A 123 4.47 -11.21 0.62
CA GLU A 123 4.86 -11.58 1.98
C GLU A 123 4.61 -10.41 2.95
N ALA A 124 4.51 -10.70 4.24
CA ALA A 124 4.37 -9.64 5.24
C ALA A 124 5.52 -8.63 5.10
N PHE A 125 5.21 -7.33 5.01
CA PHE A 125 6.27 -6.33 5.06
C PHE A 125 6.93 -6.43 6.43
N GLN A 126 8.24 -6.68 6.44
CA GLN A 126 9.06 -6.51 7.63
C GLN A 126 9.36 -5.01 7.73
N GLU A 127 9.05 -4.41 8.88
CA GLU A 127 9.51 -3.06 9.16
C GLU A 127 11.04 -3.07 9.12
N ALA A 128 11.62 -2.28 8.23
CA ALA A 128 13.05 -1.99 8.31
C ALA A 128 13.25 -1.17 9.60
N GLU A 129 14.04 -1.68 10.54
CA GLU A 129 14.54 -0.90 11.67
C GLU A 129 15.30 0.31 11.11
N GLU A 130 14.68 1.49 11.17
CA GLU A 130 15.41 2.75 11.07
C GLU A 130 16.25 2.89 12.33
N THR A 131 17.53 2.50 12.26
CA THR A 131 18.51 2.86 13.27
C THR A 131 18.71 4.37 13.24
N ASN A 132 17.92 5.10 14.04
CA ASN A 132 18.23 6.49 14.40
C ASN A 132 19.49 6.47 15.27
N LYS A 133 20.66 6.61 14.62
CA LYS A 133 21.91 6.91 15.32
C LYS A 133 21.85 8.40 15.68
N GLY A 134 21.75 8.67 16.97
CA GLY A 134 21.58 9.98 17.55
C GLY A 134 22.56 11.03 17.03
N VAL A 135 22.02 12.23 16.86
CA VAL A 135 22.80 13.46 16.75
C VAL A 135 23.31 13.77 18.16
N ASP A 136 24.59 13.53 18.40
CA ASP A 136 25.29 14.09 19.55
C ASP A 136 25.85 15.46 19.14
N GLU A 137 25.26 16.48 19.74
CA GLU A 137 25.63 17.89 19.68
C GLU A 137 26.67 18.16 20.78
N ALA A 138 27.88 18.62 20.42
CA ALA A 138 28.79 19.26 21.36
C ALA A 138 29.84 20.15 20.66
N ALA A 139 29.69 21.46 20.92
CA ALA A 139 30.71 22.48 21.11
C ALA A 139 31.77 22.75 20.02
N GLU A 140 31.77 23.99 19.52
CA GLU A 140 32.83 24.95 19.90
C GLU A 140 32.32 26.39 19.75
N VAL A 141 32.47 27.14 20.83
CA VAL A 141 32.21 28.58 20.94
C VAL A 141 33.53 29.26 20.59
N ASP A 142 33.56 30.07 19.54
CA ASP A 142 34.72 30.89 19.21
C ASP A 142 34.45 32.33 19.64
N GLU A 143 35.27 32.79 20.59
CA GLU A 143 35.31 34.15 21.11
C GLU A 143 35.81 35.10 20.02
N ALA A 144 35.03 36.15 19.73
CA ALA A 144 35.52 37.31 18.98
C ALA A 144 35.34 38.55 19.85
N GLU A 145 36.48 38.97 20.40
CA GLU A 145 36.75 40.20 21.12
C GLU A 145 36.52 41.41 20.21
N GLU A 146 35.58 42.31 20.56
CA GLU A 146 35.60 43.69 20.08
C GLU A 146 35.42 44.64 21.27
N VAL A 147 36.49 45.37 21.55
CA VAL A 147 36.59 46.43 22.56
C VAL A 147 36.77 47.75 21.80
N ALA A 148 35.78 48.64 21.84
CA ALA A 148 35.92 50.09 21.63
C ALA A 148 34.57 50.80 21.79
N ASP A 149 34.35 51.50 22.91
CA ASP A 149 34.53 52.96 23.01
C ASP A 149 33.79 53.48 24.26
N GLU A 150 34.56 53.90 25.26
CA GLU A 150 34.08 54.73 26.36
C GLU A 150 34.20 56.20 25.96
N ALA A 151 33.10 56.96 26.05
CA ALA A 151 33.06 58.30 26.65
C ALA A 151 31.63 58.83 26.63
N GLU A 152 30.94 58.74 27.78
CA GLU A 152 29.81 59.63 28.09
C GLU A 152 30.30 60.67 29.12
N GLU A 153 30.05 61.94 28.81
CA GLU A 153 30.21 63.10 29.69
C GLU A 153 29.57 62.87 31.07
N VAL A 154 30.14 63.47 32.12
CA VAL A 154 29.48 64.46 33.00
C VAL A 154 30.44 64.84 34.14
N LEU A 155 30.99 66.06 34.09
CA LEU A 155 30.83 67.12 35.11
C LEU A 155 31.47 68.44 34.66
#